data_AF-N9DVR6-F1
#
_entry.id   AF-N9DVR6-F1
#
_cell.length_a   1.000
_cell.length_b   1.000
_cell.length_c   1.000
_cell.angle_alpha   90.00
_cell.angle_beta   90.00
_cell.angle_gamma   90.00
#
_symmetry.space_group_name_H-M   'P 1'
#
loop_
_entity.id
_entity.type
_entity.pdbx_description
1 polymer ?
#
loop_
_entity_poly.entity_id
_entity_poly.type
_entity_poly.pdbx_seq_one_letter_code
_entity_poly.pdbx_strand_id
1 'polypeptide(L)'
;MSALQKINEDMIVNLPKGDLHVHLNGAIPTNLVKELLAKNTNGIPSNFDINKDLNILEPQKNLQDYLKPWKVLNLIPRSQSDLNKIVLQTFFSLKRLCCINILQDTDF
;
A
#
# COMPACT_ATOMS: atom_id res chain seq x y z
N MET A 1 10.64 16.24 -20.37
CA MET A 1 10.29 14.85 -20.71
C MET A 1 9.92 14.79 -22.18
N SER A 2 10.46 13.83 -22.94
CA SER A 2 10.17 13.71 -24.38
C SER A 2 8.83 13.00 -24.60
N ALA A 3 8.21 13.21 -25.77
CA ALA A 3 6.94 12.55 -26.12
C ALA A 3 7.04 11.01 -26.11
N LEU A 4 8.19 10.46 -26.52
CA LEU A 4 8.48 9.03 -26.46
C LEU A 4 8.50 8.47 -25.03
N GLN A 5 9.00 9.27 -24.07
CA GLN A 5 9.06 8.86 -22.67
C GLN A 5 7.67 8.75 -22.05
N LYS A 6 6.78 9.69 -22.38
CA LYS A 6 5.36 9.63 -21.99
C LYS A 6 4.63 8.42 -22.58
N ILE A 7 4.85 8.13 -23.86
CA ILE A 7 4.22 6.98 -24.53
C ILE A 7 4.63 5.67 -23.84
N ASN A 8 5.91 5.52 -23.49
CA ASN A 8 6.39 4.32 -22.80
C ASN A 8 5.82 4.19 -21.37
N GLU A 9 5.71 5.30 -20.63
CA GLU A 9 5.07 5.31 -19.31
C GLU A 9 3.60 4.91 -19.40
N ASP A 10 2.85 5.49 -20.34
CA ASP A 10 1.44 5.18 -20.57
C ASP A 10 1.25 3.70 -20.96
N MET A 11 2.15 3.14 -21.77
CA MET A 11 2.10 1.71 -22.10
C MET A 11 2.32 0.83 -20.87
N ILE A 12 3.34 1.10 -20.05
CA ILE A 12 3.66 0.30 -18.86
C ILE A 12 2.50 0.33 -17.85
N VAL A 13 1.90 1.50 -17.63
CA VAL A 13 0.77 1.68 -16.71
C VAL A 13 -0.41 0.81 -17.12
N ASN A 14 -0.74 0.79 -18.42
CA ASN A 14 -1.93 0.13 -18.95
C ASN A 14 -1.78 -1.38 -19.23
N LEU A 15 -0.57 -1.93 -19.13
CA LEU A 15 -0.37 -3.38 -19.29
C LEU A 15 -1.16 -4.16 -18.23
N PRO A 16 -1.87 -5.25 -18.61
CA PRO A 16 -2.39 -6.22 -17.66
C PRO A 16 -1.24 -6.80 -16.84
N LYS A 17 -1.30 -6.67 -15.51
CA LYS A 17 -0.23 -7.13 -14.61
C LYS A 17 -0.78 -8.06 -13.54
N GLY A 18 0.07 -8.95 -13.05
CA GLY A 18 -0.14 -9.74 -11.84
C GLY A 18 1.02 -9.52 -10.89
N ASP A 19 0.77 -9.57 -9.59
CA ASP A 19 1.81 -9.47 -8.56
C ASP A 19 1.77 -10.73 -7.68
N LEU A 20 2.89 -11.43 -7.62
CA LEU A 20 3.05 -12.67 -6.84
C LEU A 20 3.61 -12.40 -5.44
N HIS A 21 4.18 -11.23 -5.20
CA HIS A 21 4.80 -10.87 -3.92
C HIS A 21 4.38 -9.47 -3.50
N VAL A 22 3.16 -9.36 -2.99
CA VAL A 22 2.67 -8.14 -2.34
C VAL A 22 2.30 -8.44 -0.89
N HIS A 23 2.81 -7.62 0.03
CA HIS A 23 2.35 -7.65 1.41
C HIS A 23 1.14 -6.74 1.56
N LEU A 24 -0.02 -7.30 1.92
CA LEU A 24 -1.27 -6.54 2.08
C LEU A 24 -1.09 -5.31 2.98
N ASN A 25 -0.41 -5.46 4.12
CA ASN A 25 -0.14 -4.37 5.07
C ASN A 25 0.67 -3.22 4.45
N GLY A 26 1.61 -3.54 3.56
CA GLY A 26 2.44 -2.54 2.86
C GLY A 26 1.75 -1.90 1.65
N ALA A 27 0.62 -2.47 1.19
CA ALA A 27 -0.12 -1.99 0.02
C ALA A 27 -1.36 -1.16 0.38
N ILE A 28 -1.65 -0.97 1.67
CA ILE A 28 -2.82 -0.21 2.13
C ILE A 28 -2.67 1.27 1.71
N PRO A 29 -3.71 1.89 1.11
CA PRO A 29 -3.67 3.32 0.82
C PRO A 29 -3.37 4.14 2.07
N THR A 30 -2.39 5.06 1.99
CA THR A 30 -1.92 5.84 3.16
C THR A 30 -3.07 6.54 3.90
N ASN A 31 -4.04 7.10 3.19
CA ASN A 31 -5.19 7.77 3.81
C ASN A 31 -6.06 6.80 4.64
N LEU A 32 -6.19 5.56 4.18
CA LEU A 32 -6.90 4.53 4.93
C LEU A 32 -6.12 4.12 6.19
N VAL A 33 -4.79 4.01 6.09
CA VAL A 33 -3.94 3.76 7.27
C VAL A 33 -4.14 4.88 8.32
N LYS A 34 -4.10 6.14 7.90
CA LYS A 34 -4.34 7.29 8.79
C LYS A 34 -5.72 7.24 9.44
N GLU A 35 -6.76 6.92 8.68
CA GLU A 35 -8.13 6.77 9.18
C GLU A 35 -8.23 5.66 10.25
N LEU A 36 -7.65 4.49 9.96
CA LEU A 36 -7.70 3.33 10.86
C LEU A 36 -6.91 3.58 12.16
N LEU A 37 -5.74 4.21 12.07
CA LEU A 37 -4.94 4.58 13.23
C LEU A 37 -5.59 5.70 14.06
N ALA A 38 -6.34 6.62 13.44
CA ALA A 38 -7.04 7.69 14.16
C ALA A 38 -8.14 7.17 15.09
N LYS A 39 -8.73 6.00 14.79
CA LYS A 39 -9.70 5.34 15.69
C LYS A 39 -9.07 4.93 17.03
N ASN A 40 -7.77 4.65 17.04
CA ASN A 40 -7.05 4.26 18.24
C ASN A 40 -5.53 4.43 18.07
N THR A 41 -4.97 5.39 18.80
CA THR A 41 -3.54 5.74 18.76
C THR A 41 -2.67 4.90 19.69
N ASN A 42 -3.26 4.00 20.50
CA ASN A 42 -2.50 3.15 21.41
C ASN A 42 -1.55 2.24 20.62
N GLY A 43 -0.30 2.19 21.07
CA GLY A 43 0.76 1.38 20.45
C GLY A 43 1.58 2.11 19.39
N ILE A 44 1.18 3.31 18.97
CA ILE A 44 2.01 4.13 18.06
C ILE A 44 3.24 4.62 18.84
N PRO A 45 4.47 4.37 18.37
CA PRO A 45 5.67 4.85 19.04
C PRO A 45 5.67 6.38 19.15
N SER A 46 6.12 6.93 20.27
CA SER A 46 6.12 8.38 20.52
C SER A 46 6.97 9.17 19.53
N ASN A 47 7.96 8.53 18.91
CA ASN A 47 8.84 9.11 17.90
C ASN A 47 8.37 8.82 16.45
N PHE A 48 7.14 8.35 16.26
CA PHE A 48 6.58 8.06 14.94
C PHE A 48 5.67 9.20 14.46
N ASP A 49 6.05 9.88 13.38
CA ASP A 49 5.24 10.90 12.74
C ASP A 49 4.37 10.27 11.64
N ILE A 50 3.07 10.12 11.92
CA ILE A 50 2.08 9.54 10.99
C ILE A 50 2.07 10.24 9.62
N ASN A 51 2.44 11.52 9.55
CA ASN A 51 2.41 12.26 8.29
C ASN A 51 3.67 12.04 7.44
N LYS A 52 4.78 11.60 8.05
CA LYS A 52 6.08 11.44 7.37
C LYS A 52 6.53 10.00 7.28
N ASP A 53 6.30 9.22 8.33
CA ASP A 53 6.90 7.90 8.53
C ASP A 53 6.07 6.74 7.99
N LEU A 54 4.89 7.01 7.41
CA LEU A 54 4.07 5.98 6.75
C LEU A 54 4.62 5.53 5.40
N ASN A 55 5.44 6.36 4.74
CA ASN A 55 5.99 6.08 3.42
C ASN A 55 7.51 6.20 3.45
N ILE A 56 8.19 5.35 2.70
CA ILE A 56 9.61 5.49 2.41
C ILE A 56 9.73 6.21 1.07
N LEU A 57 10.00 7.52 1.11
CA LEU A 57 10.18 8.35 -0.09
C LEU A 57 11.64 8.49 -0.52
N GLU A 58 12.56 8.21 0.41
CA GLU A 58 14.01 8.32 0.21
C GLU A 58 14.69 6.99 0.53
N PRO A 59 15.83 6.66 -0.11
CA PRO A 59 16.61 5.47 0.21
C PRO A 59 16.98 5.41 1.70
N GLN A 60 16.87 4.22 2.30
CA GLN A 60 17.19 3.99 3.70
C GLN A 60 18.54 3.27 3.85
N LYS A 61 19.21 3.50 4.98
CA LYS A 61 20.57 2.96 5.22
C LYS A 61 20.59 1.45 5.37
N ASN A 62 19.49 0.86 5.83
CA ASN A 62 19.36 -0.57 6.10
C ASN A 62 17.87 -0.99 6.11
N LEU A 63 17.64 -2.29 6.16
CA LEU A 63 16.29 -2.87 6.19
C LEU A 63 15.48 -2.46 7.43
N GLN A 64 16.13 -2.27 8.58
CA GLN A 64 15.42 -1.90 9.81
C GLN A 64 14.79 -0.50 9.68
N ASP A 65 15.52 0.44 9.08
CA ASP A 65 15.04 1.79 8.77
C ASP A 65 13.94 1.75 7.70
N TYR A 66 14.09 0.93 6.67
CA TYR A 66 13.05 0.71 5.66
C TYR A 66 11.75 0.16 6.26
N LEU A 67 11.85 -0.71 7.26
CA LEU A 67 10.70 -1.31 7.93
C LEU A 67 10.06 -0.39 8.99
N LYS A 68 10.47 0.88 9.12
CA LYS A 68 9.87 1.82 10.07
C LYS A 68 8.33 1.89 9.98
N PRO A 69 7.68 1.98 8.79
CA PRO A 69 6.22 2.01 8.69
C PRO A 69 5.53 0.79 9.31
N TRP A 70 6.20 -0.37 9.29
CA TRP A 70 5.64 -1.63 9.81
C TRP A 70 5.35 -1.59 11.30
N LYS A 71 6.03 -0.72 12.05
CA LYS A 71 5.75 -0.51 13.48
C LYS A 71 4.31 -0.10 13.75
N VAL A 72 3.68 0.65 12.82
CA VAL A 72 2.28 1.06 12.94
C VAL A 72 1.34 0.24 12.05
N LEU A 73 1.81 -0.27 10.91
CA LEU A 73 0.99 -1.15 10.05
C LEU A 73 0.62 -2.45 10.76
N ASN A 74 1.46 -2.95 11.67
CA ASN A 74 1.14 -4.12 12.49
C ASN A 74 0.06 -3.86 13.57
N LEU A 75 -0.35 -2.61 13.78
CA LEU A 75 -1.42 -2.24 14.71
C LEU A 75 -2.82 -2.32 14.08
N ILE A 76 -2.90 -2.63 12.78
CA ILE A 76 -4.12 -2.79 12.01
C ILE A 76 -4.06 -4.10 11.21
N PRO A 77 -5.21 -4.73 10.88
CA PRO A 77 -6.57 -4.39 11.33
C PRO A 77 -6.81 -4.71 12.82
N ARG A 78 -7.80 -4.06 13.43
CA ARG A 78 -8.23 -4.36 14.82
C ARG A 78 -9.57 -5.07 14.90
N SER A 79 -10.26 -5.19 13.77
CA SER A 79 -11.55 -5.86 13.66
C SER A 79 -11.69 -6.49 12.27
N GLN A 80 -12.64 -7.43 12.15
CA GLN A 80 -12.99 -8.00 10.85
C GLN A 80 -13.48 -6.92 9.86
N SER A 81 -14.18 -5.90 10.36
CA SER A 81 -14.64 -4.76 9.54
C SER A 81 -13.46 -3.97 8.98
N ASP A 82 -12.44 -3.69 9.80
CA ASP A 82 -11.22 -3.02 9.32
C ASP A 82 -10.48 -3.87 8.29
N LEU A 83 -10.37 -5.20 8.51
CA LEU A 83 -9.74 -6.10 7.56
C LEU A 83 -10.48 -6.10 6.21
N ASN A 84 -11.81 -6.21 6.22
CA ASN A 84 -12.62 -6.15 5.01
C ASN A 84 -12.42 -4.83 4.26
N LYS A 85 -12.38 -3.71 5.00
CA LYS A 85 -12.13 -2.39 4.41
C LYS A 85 -10.73 -2.29 3.81
N ILE A 86 -9.70 -2.81 4.48
CA ILE A 86 -8.32 -2.88 3.99
C ILE A 86 -8.27 -3.67 2.68
N VAL A 87 -8.78 -4.90 2.69
CA VAL A 87 -8.77 -5.80 1.51
C VAL A 87 -9.41 -5.10 0.31
N LEU A 88 -10.65 -4.64 0.44
CA LEU A 88 -11.37 -4.02 -0.67
C LEU A 88 -10.64 -2.79 -1.21
N GLN A 89 -10.26 -1.85 -0.34
CA GLN A 89 -9.64 -0.59 -0.75
C GLN A 89 -8.24 -0.79 -1.37
N THR A 90 -7.44 -1.71 -0.82
CA THR A 90 -6.13 -2.06 -1.39
C THR A 90 -6.29 -2.65 -2.78
N PHE A 91 -7.18 -3.63 -2.97
CA PHE A 91 -7.41 -4.24 -4.28
C PHE A 91 -7.96 -3.24 -5.30
N PHE A 92 -8.91 -2.38 -4.91
CA PHE A 92 -9.39 -1.30 -5.78
C PHE A 92 -8.25 -0.36 -6.20
N SER A 93 -7.34 -0.04 -5.27
CA SER A 93 -6.21 0.85 -5.54
C SER A 93 -5.20 0.22 -6.49
N LEU A 94 -4.84 -1.05 -6.28
CA LEU A 94 -3.92 -1.80 -7.15
C LEU A 94 -4.49 -1.98 -8.57
N LYS A 95 -5.78 -2.30 -8.69
CA LYS A 95 -6.44 -2.42 -9.99
C LYS A 95 -6.48 -1.07 -10.73
N ARG A 96 -6.83 0.01 -10.04
CA ARG A 96 -6.99 1.34 -10.64
C ARG A 96 -5.67 2.00 -11.03
N LEU A 97 -4.65 1.90 -10.17
CA LEU A 97 -3.40 2.65 -10.33
C LEU A 97 -2.34 1.86 -11.10
N CYS A 98 -2.39 0.53 -11.00
CA CYS A 98 -1.34 -0.34 -11.52
C CYS A 98 -1.88 -1.34 -12.54
N CYS A 99 -3.17 -1.34 -12.90
CA CYS A 99 -3.75 -2.37 -13.79
C CYS A 99 -3.42 -3.81 -13.35
N ILE A 100 -3.30 -4.04 -12.04
CA ILE A 100 -3.12 -5.38 -11.49
C ILE A 100 -4.47 -6.09 -11.54
N ASN A 101 -4.51 -7.18 -12.31
CA ASN A 101 -5.65 -8.07 -12.39
C ASN A 101 -5.47 -9.18 -11.37
N ILE A 102 -6.55 -9.47 -10.65
CA ILE A 102 -6.63 -10.65 -9.79
C ILE A 102 -7.16 -11.74 -10.70
N LEU A 103 -6.41 -12.85 -10.82
CA LEU A 103 -6.93 -14.06 -11.43
C LEU A 103 -8.11 -14.52 -10.57
N GLN A 104 -9.33 -14.35 -11.09
CA GLN A 104 -10.50 -15.00 -10.53
C GLN A 104 -10.58 -16.37 -11.19
N ASP A 105 -10.82 -17.43 -10.40
CA ASP A 105 -10.99 -18.81 -10.86
C ASP A 105 -12.25 -19.03 -11.72
N THR A 106 -12.67 -18.03 -12.50
CA THR A 106 -13.75 -18.15 -13.49
C THR A 106 -13.25 -18.51 -14.89
N ASP A 107 -11.93 -18.61 -15.07
CA ASP A 107 -11.28 -18.82 -16.38
C ASP A 107 -10.60 -20.20 -16.54
N PHE A 108 -10.98 -21.21 -15.73
CA PHE A 108 -10.58 -22.62 -15.89
C PHE A 108 -11.78 -23.54 -16.08
#